data_AF-A0AAI9WVU8-F1
#
_entry.id   AF-A0AAI9WVU8-F1
#
_cell.length_a   1.000
_cell.length_b   1.000
_cell.length_c   1.000
_cell.angle_alpha   90.00
_cell.angle_beta   90.00
_cell.angle_gamma   90.00
#
_symmetry.space_group_name_H-M   'P 1'
#
loop_
_entity.id
_entity.type
_entity.pdbx_description
1 polymer ?
#
loop_
_entity_poly.entity_id
_entity_poly.type
_entity_poly.pdbx_seq_one_letter_code
_entity_poly.pdbx_strand_id
1 'polypeptide(L)'
;MSHHASPATSIKLVLLGEAAVGKSSLVLRFVSNDFQENKEPTIGAAFLTQKCTIGDRTIKYEIWDTAGQERFASLAPMYYRNAQAAIVVYDITKPASFIKARHWVKELHEQASKDIIIALVGNKYDLVEDEAEEDNGGESLRKVSIEEGQALAEEEGLLFYETSAKTSYNVNDVFVGIGSKIPDSSMMKQQNAQEVTNEGRIDLTNNGAAGARRTSCCTIFPGTIFPGTIFPGTIFPGTIFPGTIFPGTIFPGTILPVLRVGYIPEHFSFPLLTAQEQGFFTQYGLKIELVKVPEGSGRLIDLLKGDDIDVAIGLTEAFVADIGKGNDKIKIVDNYVVSPLLWAVSTGIDRKDIKDLSDLSKIGISRFGSGSYIMSFVLANKLGLDKFKDFAVCNNFATLRKSVNGEKEGENGGVVESSDAFMWEYFTTKKYYDCKEIKQIGQIYTPWPSWVISASSKSLETKQQSIHDFIKALSQGIVYYNNHIEEAVQFIAANLDYSQEDAREWTKTVEFNEKLGQKPLDWDKIVVNTTKVLKNAGVLKDSDELVNSRMESNVYKNNI
;
A
#
# COMPACT_ATOMS: atom_id res chain seq x y z
N MET A 1 36.15 15.58 14.19
CA MET A 1 35.62 15.87 12.84
C MET A 1 34.36 15.04 12.67
N SER A 2 33.18 15.63 12.84
CA SER A 2 31.90 14.92 12.66
C SER A 2 31.40 15.16 11.25
N HIS A 3 31.35 14.10 10.44
CA HIS A 3 30.72 14.13 9.12
C HIS A 3 29.20 14.35 9.28
N HIS A 4 28.70 15.53 8.91
CA HIS A 4 27.28 15.72 8.68
C HIS A 4 26.89 14.95 7.41
N ALA A 5 26.01 13.95 7.54
CA ALA A 5 25.47 13.22 6.40
C ALA A 5 24.58 14.16 5.57
N SER A 6 24.89 14.32 4.27
CA SER A 6 24.09 15.06 3.31
C SER A 6 22.66 14.51 3.23
N PRO A 7 21.61 15.36 3.08
CA PRO A 7 20.24 14.90 2.95
C PRO A 7 20.10 13.99 1.72
N ALA A 8 19.44 12.84 1.89
CA ALA A 8 19.27 11.89 0.81
C ALA A 8 18.28 12.41 -0.25
N THR A 9 18.69 12.42 -1.52
CA THR A 9 17.84 12.84 -2.65
C THR A 9 16.86 11.72 -3.00
N SER A 10 15.55 11.98 -2.90
CA SER A 10 14.52 11.03 -3.34
C SER A 10 14.29 11.11 -4.84
N ILE A 11 14.24 9.96 -5.52
CA ILE A 11 14.06 9.83 -6.96
C ILE A 11 12.95 8.83 -7.24
N LYS A 12 11.91 9.26 -7.95
CA LYS A 12 10.86 8.38 -8.46
C LYS A 12 11.39 7.65 -9.68
N LEU A 13 11.43 6.32 -9.58
CA LEU A 13 11.88 5.42 -10.65
C LEU A 13 10.73 4.48 -11.01
N VAL A 14 10.51 4.25 -12.30
CA VAL A 14 9.46 3.33 -12.81
C VAL A 14 10.08 2.19 -13.61
N LEU A 15 9.54 0.98 -13.47
CA LEU A 15 9.91 -0.14 -14.32
C LEU A 15 8.84 -0.40 -15.37
N LEU A 16 9.27 -0.58 -16.62
CA LEU A 16 8.43 -0.87 -17.78
C LEU A 16 9.01 -2.04 -18.58
N GLY A 17 8.18 -2.71 -19.36
CA GLY A 17 8.56 -3.92 -20.10
C GLY A 17 7.48 -4.99 -20.06
N GLU A 18 7.58 -5.99 -20.93
CA GLU A 18 6.59 -7.08 -21.05
C GLU A 18 6.45 -7.91 -19.76
N ALA A 19 5.33 -8.63 -19.61
CA ALA A 19 5.16 -9.61 -18.54
C ALA A 19 6.27 -10.67 -18.57
N ALA A 20 6.66 -11.17 -17.39
CA ALA A 20 7.66 -12.24 -17.22
C ALA A 20 9.10 -11.97 -17.74
N VAL A 21 9.45 -10.71 -18.09
CA VAL A 21 10.83 -10.31 -18.38
C VAL A 21 11.70 -10.15 -17.13
N GLY A 22 11.10 -10.14 -15.94
CA GLY A 22 11.81 -10.14 -14.65
C GLY A 22 11.96 -8.78 -13.97
N LYS A 23 11.17 -7.75 -14.33
CA LYS A 23 11.12 -6.44 -13.64
C LYS A 23 11.05 -6.58 -12.11
N SER A 24 10.05 -7.28 -11.62
CA SER A 24 9.82 -7.47 -10.19
C SER A 24 10.89 -8.31 -9.51
N SER A 25 11.58 -9.18 -10.24
CA SER A 25 12.72 -9.95 -9.71
C SER A 25 13.97 -9.09 -9.63
N LEU A 26 14.21 -8.20 -10.61
CA LEU A 26 15.29 -7.20 -10.54
C LEU A 26 15.11 -6.26 -9.35
N VAL A 27 13.89 -5.77 -9.10
CA VAL A 27 13.63 -4.89 -7.95
C VAL A 27 13.80 -5.65 -6.64
N LEU A 28 13.26 -6.87 -6.53
CA LEU A 28 13.43 -7.69 -5.33
C LEU A 28 14.91 -7.97 -5.05
N ARG A 29 15.69 -8.25 -6.09
CA ARG A 29 17.14 -8.45 -5.99
C ARG A 29 17.84 -7.18 -5.51
N PHE A 30 17.47 -6.01 -6.01
CA PHE A 30 18.07 -4.74 -5.57
C PHE A 30 17.67 -4.33 -4.14
N VAL A 31 16.41 -4.52 -3.76
CA VAL A 31 15.87 -4.07 -2.46
C VAL A 31 16.25 -5.03 -1.34
N SER A 32 16.15 -6.34 -1.58
CA SER A 32 16.22 -7.37 -0.53
C SER A 32 17.34 -8.37 -0.74
N ASN A 33 18.12 -8.25 -1.82
CA ASN A 33 19.08 -9.26 -2.26
C ASN A 33 18.46 -10.68 -2.30
N ASP A 34 17.21 -10.77 -2.76
CA ASP A 34 16.43 -12.01 -2.86
C ASP A 34 16.02 -12.29 -4.31
N PHE A 35 15.85 -13.57 -4.65
CA PHE A 35 15.34 -14.03 -5.94
C PHE A 35 14.44 -15.25 -5.76
N GLN A 36 13.30 -15.21 -6.42
CA GLN A 36 12.29 -16.27 -6.39
C GLN A 36 12.06 -16.77 -7.81
N GLU A 37 12.36 -18.05 -8.05
CA GLU A 37 12.35 -18.65 -9.39
C GLU A 37 10.93 -18.72 -9.97
N ASN A 38 9.93 -18.98 -9.13
CA ASN A 38 8.51 -19.06 -9.51
C ASN A 38 7.71 -17.86 -8.99
N LYS A 39 8.24 -16.64 -9.21
CA LYS A 39 7.54 -15.41 -8.82
C LYS A 39 6.25 -15.23 -9.63
N GLU A 40 5.13 -15.06 -8.93
CA GLU A 40 3.84 -14.85 -9.58
C GLU A 40 3.82 -13.56 -10.43
N PRO A 41 3.05 -13.50 -11.53
CA PRO A 41 2.91 -12.29 -12.33
C PRO A 41 2.40 -11.12 -11.48
N THR A 42 3.09 -9.98 -11.56
CA THR A 42 2.71 -8.76 -10.85
C THR A 42 1.36 -8.26 -11.34
N ILE A 43 0.39 -8.19 -10.42
CA ILE A 43 -0.96 -7.66 -10.66
C ILE A 43 -0.97 -6.21 -10.17
N GLY A 44 -0.94 -5.24 -11.09
CA GLY A 44 -0.91 -3.81 -10.77
C GLY A 44 0.50 -3.24 -10.56
N ALA A 45 0.61 -2.13 -9.82
CA ALA A 45 1.89 -1.50 -9.51
C ALA A 45 2.23 -1.61 -8.02
N ALA A 46 3.41 -2.13 -7.72
CA ALA A 46 3.96 -2.18 -6.37
C ALA A 46 4.91 -0.99 -6.13
N PHE A 47 4.85 -0.41 -4.94
CA PHE A 47 5.72 0.68 -4.53
C PHE A 47 6.77 0.16 -3.52
N LEU A 48 8.04 0.32 -3.87
CA LEU A 48 9.19 -0.14 -3.08
C LEU A 48 10.15 1.02 -2.89
N THR A 49 10.89 1.05 -1.77
CA THR A 49 11.93 2.06 -1.56
C THR A 49 13.25 1.42 -1.22
N GLN A 50 14.35 1.93 -1.80
CA GLN A 50 15.70 1.49 -1.47
C GLN A 50 16.66 2.68 -1.45
N LYS A 51 17.55 2.70 -0.45
CA LYS A 51 18.62 3.69 -0.38
C LYS A 51 19.89 3.12 -0.99
N CYS A 52 20.52 3.89 -1.87
CA CYS A 52 21.78 3.56 -2.49
C CYS A 52 22.77 4.70 -2.26
N THR A 53 23.98 4.38 -1.81
CA THR A 53 25.06 5.36 -1.67
C THR A 53 25.91 5.33 -2.93
N ILE A 54 26.02 6.47 -3.61
CA ILE A 54 26.76 6.66 -4.85
C ILE A 54 27.78 7.77 -4.62
N GLY A 55 29.05 7.40 -4.47
CA GLY A 55 30.09 8.31 -3.99
C GLY A 55 29.72 8.89 -2.62
N ASP A 56 29.72 10.22 -2.50
CA ASP A 56 29.36 10.94 -1.28
C ASP A 56 27.84 11.24 -1.16
N ARG A 57 27.03 10.82 -2.13
CA ARG A 57 25.59 11.07 -2.18
C ARG A 57 24.82 9.83 -1.73
N THR A 58 23.73 10.03 -1.01
CA THR A 58 22.74 8.98 -0.76
C THR A 58 21.49 9.29 -1.55
N ILE A 59 21.10 8.37 -2.44
CA ILE A 59 19.88 8.44 -3.21
C ILE A 59 18.86 7.49 -2.60
N LYS A 60 17.63 7.96 -2.42
CA LYS A 60 16.49 7.11 -2.08
C LYS A 60 15.65 6.89 -3.35
N TYR A 61 15.68 5.68 -3.89
CA TYR A 61 14.79 5.29 -4.97
C TYR A 61 13.40 5.01 -4.44
N GLU A 62 12.40 5.59 -5.09
CA GLU A 62 10.97 5.36 -4.93
C GLU A 62 10.49 4.61 -6.18
N ILE A 63 10.60 3.29 -6.10
CA ILE A 63 10.51 2.35 -7.22
C ILE A 63 9.07 1.93 -7.42
N TRP A 64 8.54 2.18 -8.62
CA TRP A 64 7.25 1.73 -9.10
C TRP A 64 7.43 0.51 -10.00
N ASP A 65 7.25 -0.66 -9.41
CA ASP A 65 7.28 -1.94 -10.13
C ASP A 65 5.91 -2.20 -10.76
N THR A 66 5.78 -2.03 -12.08
CA THR A 66 4.49 -2.11 -12.77
C THR A 66 4.24 -3.47 -13.42
N ALA A 67 2.96 -3.84 -13.50
CA ALA A 67 2.51 -4.99 -14.27
C ALA A 67 2.86 -4.81 -15.76
N GLY A 68 3.56 -5.80 -16.32
CA GLY A 68 3.92 -5.79 -17.75
C GLY A 68 2.86 -6.36 -18.69
N GLN A 69 1.61 -6.50 -18.24
CA GLN A 69 0.56 -7.08 -19.07
C GLN A 69 -0.03 -6.01 -19.98
N GLU A 70 -0.09 -6.33 -21.27
CA GLU A 70 -0.66 -5.49 -22.32
C GLU A 70 -2.12 -5.05 -22.06
N ARG A 71 -2.89 -5.83 -21.28
CA ARG A 71 -4.26 -5.46 -20.86
C ARG A 71 -4.32 -4.21 -19.98
N PHE A 72 -3.23 -3.83 -19.32
CA PHE A 72 -3.13 -2.66 -18.44
C PHE A 72 -2.29 -1.52 -19.05
N ALA A 73 -1.96 -1.59 -20.35
CA ALA A 73 -1.13 -0.58 -21.02
C ALA A 73 -1.72 0.84 -20.92
N SER A 74 -3.04 0.99 -20.90
CA SER A 74 -3.71 2.30 -20.72
C SER A 74 -3.46 2.95 -19.35
N LEU A 75 -2.99 2.18 -18.36
CA LEU A 75 -2.63 2.68 -17.03
C LEU A 75 -1.17 3.13 -16.96
N ALA A 76 -0.30 2.76 -17.91
CA ALA A 76 1.12 3.09 -17.85
C ALA A 76 1.43 4.61 -17.68
N PRO A 77 0.72 5.54 -18.36
CA PRO A 77 0.96 6.97 -18.20
C PRO A 77 0.80 7.50 -16.77
N MET A 78 -0.04 6.86 -15.97
CA MET A 78 -0.23 7.28 -14.57
C MET A 78 1.02 7.01 -13.72
N TYR A 79 1.81 5.99 -14.06
CA TYR A 79 2.94 5.52 -13.24
C TYR A 79 4.22 6.30 -13.52
N TYR A 80 4.55 6.54 -14.79
CA TYR A 80 5.76 7.30 -15.16
C TYR A 80 5.57 8.83 -15.11
N ARG A 81 4.36 9.33 -14.82
CA ARG A 81 4.13 10.77 -14.59
C ARG A 81 5.02 11.28 -13.47
N ASN A 82 5.78 12.35 -13.75
CA ASN A 82 6.77 12.96 -12.84
C ASN A 82 7.89 12.00 -12.39
N ALA A 83 8.14 10.89 -13.08
CA ALA A 83 9.27 10.03 -12.79
C ALA A 83 10.57 10.68 -13.30
N GLN A 84 11.61 10.71 -12.47
CA GLN A 84 12.93 11.22 -12.88
C GLN A 84 13.78 10.15 -13.58
N ALA A 85 13.45 8.87 -13.38
CA ALA A 85 14.11 7.76 -14.06
C ALA A 85 13.14 6.65 -14.46
N ALA A 86 13.48 5.91 -15.50
CA ALA A 86 12.78 4.71 -15.94
C ALA A 86 13.76 3.58 -16.27
N ILE A 87 13.38 2.35 -15.95
CA ILE A 87 14.09 1.13 -16.38
C ILE A 87 13.16 0.37 -17.32
N VAL A 88 13.57 0.21 -18.57
CA VAL A 88 12.86 -0.59 -19.57
C VAL A 88 13.53 -1.94 -19.68
N VAL A 89 12.84 -3.00 -19.26
CA VAL A 89 13.40 -4.35 -19.15
C VAL A 89 12.87 -5.24 -20.28
N TYR A 90 13.77 -6.00 -20.90
CA TYR A 90 13.43 -7.09 -21.82
C TYR A 90 14.18 -8.39 -21.45
N ASP A 91 13.75 -9.51 -22.01
CA ASP A 91 14.36 -10.83 -21.83
C ASP A 91 15.26 -11.11 -23.04
N ILE A 92 16.57 -11.31 -22.85
CA ILE A 92 17.55 -11.50 -23.93
C ILE A 92 17.31 -12.77 -24.76
N THR A 93 16.52 -13.70 -24.23
CA THR A 93 16.13 -14.94 -24.92
C THR A 93 14.85 -14.78 -25.75
N LYS A 94 14.16 -13.63 -25.65
CA LYS A 94 12.84 -13.39 -26.28
C LYS A 94 12.82 -12.11 -27.11
N PRO A 95 12.96 -12.18 -28.45
CA PRO A 95 12.97 -11.01 -29.34
C PRO A 95 11.69 -10.17 -29.28
N ALA A 96 10.53 -10.81 -29.06
CA ALA A 96 9.25 -10.10 -28.92
C ALA A 96 9.25 -9.11 -27.74
N SER A 97 9.94 -9.45 -26.65
CA SER A 97 10.06 -8.58 -25.47
C SER A 97 10.93 -7.34 -25.75
N PHE A 98 11.94 -7.49 -26.61
CA PHE A 98 12.80 -6.40 -27.07
C PHE A 98 12.05 -5.43 -28.01
N ILE A 99 11.19 -5.96 -28.90
CA ILE A 99 10.32 -5.12 -29.72
C ILE A 99 9.36 -4.30 -28.83
N LYS A 100 8.79 -4.91 -27.80
CA LYS A 100 7.95 -4.20 -26.82
C LYS A 100 8.74 -3.16 -26.03
N ALA A 101 9.99 -3.43 -25.68
CA ALA A 101 10.86 -2.45 -25.02
C ALA A 101 11.09 -1.20 -25.90
N ARG A 102 11.27 -1.36 -27.22
CA ARG A 102 11.34 -0.22 -28.17
C ARG A 102 10.09 0.66 -28.11
N HIS A 103 8.90 0.05 -28.05
CA HIS A 103 7.66 0.82 -27.91
C HIS A 103 7.60 1.59 -26.59
N TRP A 104 8.02 0.98 -25.48
CA TRP A 104 8.07 1.67 -24.18
C TRP A 104 9.05 2.84 -24.15
N VAL A 105 10.23 2.69 -24.77
CA VAL A 105 11.20 3.79 -24.91
C VAL A 105 10.58 4.96 -25.67
N LYS A 106 9.93 4.68 -26.80
CA LYS A 106 9.27 5.71 -27.60
C LYS A 106 8.14 6.40 -26.82
N GLU A 107 7.32 5.65 -26.10
CA GLU A 107 6.23 6.18 -25.28
C GLU A 107 6.74 7.08 -24.15
N LEU A 108 7.84 6.69 -23.49
CA LEU A 108 8.49 7.51 -22.47
C LEU A 108 9.01 8.83 -23.06
N HIS A 109 9.65 8.81 -24.22
CA HIS A 109 10.10 10.03 -24.90
C HIS A 109 8.94 10.96 -25.28
N GLU A 110 7.79 10.40 -25.66
CA GLU A 110 6.61 11.18 -26.07
C GLU A 110 5.82 11.75 -24.88
N GLN A 111 5.71 11.00 -23.78
CA GLN A 111 4.73 11.28 -22.71
C GLN A 111 5.32 11.55 -21.32
N ALA A 112 6.56 11.16 -21.05
CA ALA A 112 7.20 11.40 -19.75
C ALA A 112 7.83 12.80 -19.69
N SER A 113 8.47 13.12 -18.56
CA SER A 113 9.27 14.35 -18.44
C SER A 113 10.44 14.34 -19.42
N LYS A 114 10.71 15.47 -20.08
CA LYS A 114 11.79 15.61 -21.06
C LYS A 114 13.20 15.26 -20.52
N ASP A 115 13.38 15.38 -19.21
CA ASP A 115 14.65 15.11 -18.52
C ASP A 115 14.67 13.72 -17.84
N ILE A 116 13.77 12.81 -18.20
CA ILE A 116 13.75 11.47 -17.62
C ILE A 116 15.00 10.68 -18.06
N ILE A 117 15.69 10.07 -17.09
CA ILE A 117 16.82 9.19 -17.38
C ILE A 117 16.31 7.78 -17.61
N ILE A 118 16.56 7.24 -18.79
CA ILE A 118 16.07 5.92 -19.19
C ILE A 118 17.24 4.94 -19.25
N ALA A 119 17.10 3.78 -18.61
CA ALA A 119 18.00 2.64 -18.75
C ALA A 119 17.29 1.50 -19.46
N LEU A 120 17.85 1.04 -20.57
CA LEU A 120 17.46 -0.18 -21.26
C LEU A 120 18.22 -1.37 -20.65
N VAL A 121 17.49 -2.37 -20.19
CA VAL A 121 18.05 -3.51 -19.46
C VAL A 121 17.66 -4.83 -20.11
N GLY A 122 18.65 -5.55 -20.64
CA GLY A 122 18.51 -6.95 -21.02
C GLY A 122 18.64 -7.83 -19.78
N ASN A 123 17.61 -8.59 -19.42
CA ASN A 123 17.60 -9.43 -18.23
C ASN A 123 17.65 -10.93 -18.59
N LYS A 124 17.96 -11.75 -17.59
CA LYS A 124 18.17 -13.21 -17.66
C LYS A 124 19.47 -13.63 -18.33
N TYR A 125 20.53 -12.85 -18.10
CA TYR A 125 21.88 -13.17 -18.55
C TYR A 125 22.34 -14.58 -18.12
N ASP A 126 21.89 -15.05 -16.96
CA ASP A 126 22.17 -16.40 -16.44
C ASP A 126 21.80 -17.52 -17.43
N LEU A 127 20.72 -17.37 -18.19
CA LEU A 127 20.29 -18.38 -19.16
C LEU A 127 21.20 -18.50 -20.40
N VAL A 128 22.08 -17.54 -20.59
CA VAL A 128 23.03 -17.48 -21.71
C VAL A 128 24.47 -17.70 -21.22
N GLU A 129 24.76 -17.36 -19.96
CA GLU A 129 26.04 -17.64 -19.30
C GLU A 129 26.25 -19.16 -19.11
N ASP A 130 25.21 -19.87 -18.65
CA ASP A 130 25.26 -21.32 -18.40
C ASP A 130 25.57 -22.15 -19.69
N GLU A 131 25.34 -21.60 -20.88
CA GLU A 131 25.64 -22.26 -22.17
C GLU A 131 27.10 -22.12 -22.61
N ALA A 132 27.81 -21.07 -22.18
CA ALA A 132 29.21 -20.87 -22.55
C ALA A 132 30.16 -21.88 -21.87
N GLU A 133 29.68 -22.53 -20.79
CA GLU A 133 30.43 -23.52 -20.02
C GLU A 133 30.11 -24.99 -20.40
N GLU A 134 28.96 -25.25 -21.05
CA GLU A 134 28.57 -26.58 -21.53
C GLU A 134 28.64 -26.68 -23.06
N ASP A 135 29.77 -27.18 -23.57
CA ASP A 135 30.09 -27.40 -25.00
C ASP A 135 29.26 -28.55 -25.64
N ASN A 136 27.93 -28.47 -25.54
CA ASN A 136 26.98 -29.53 -25.92
C ASN A 136 26.15 -29.18 -27.15
N GLY A 137 26.70 -28.48 -28.15
CA GLY A 137 26.12 -28.35 -29.50
C GLY A 137 24.66 -27.87 -29.60
N GLY A 138 24.15 -27.23 -28.55
CA GLY A 138 22.80 -26.68 -28.46
C GLY A 138 22.67 -25.35 -29.20
N GLU A 139 21.46 -25.04 -29.68
CA GLU A 139 21.17 -23.74 -30.27
C GLU A 139 21.14 -22.68 -29.17
N SER A 140 22.05 -21.70 -29.22
CA SER A 140 22.14 -20.60 -28.26
C SER A 140 20.76 -20.03 -27.90
N LEU A 141 20.46 -20.01 -26.59
CA LEU A 141 19.24 -19.43 -26.03
C LEU A 141 19.22 -17.90 -26.19
N ARG A 142 20.37 -17.25 -26.40
CA ARG A 142 20.42 -15.83 -26.78
C ARG A 142 19.73 -15.63 -28.13
N LYS A 143 18.70 -14.78 -28.15
CA LYS A 143 17.99 -14.39 -29.36
C LYS A 143 18.05 -12.88 -29.65
N VAL A 144 18.57 -12.09 -28.72
CA VAL A 144 18.89 -10.67 -28.90
C VAL A 144 20.38 -10.47 -28.61
N SER A 145 21.11 -9.96 -29.59
CA SER A 145 22.54 -9.69 -29.46
C SER A 145 22.82 -8.48 -28.58
N ILE A 146 24.03 -8.42 -28.00
CA ILE A 146 24.46 -7.27 -27.20
C ILE A 146 24.52 -6.03 -28.10
N GLU A 147 24.99 -6.20 -29.34
CA GLU A 147 25.11 -5.16 -30.35
C GLU A 147 23.76 -4.53 -30.70
N GLU A 148 22.68 -5.33 -30.80
CA GLU A 148 21.34 -4.81 -31.06
C GLU A 148 20.78 -3.98 -29.89
N GLY A 149 21.02 -4.43 -28.65
CA GLY A 149 20.62 -3.70 -27.45
C GLY A 149 21.39 -2.39 -27.30
N GLN A 150 22.71 -2.45 -27.51
CA GLN A 150 23.61 -1.31 -27.49
C GLN A 150 23.27 -0.29 -28.57
N ALA A 151 23.01 -0.73 -29.80
CA ALA A 151 22.63 0.15 -30.91
C ALA A 151 21.33 0.91 -30.63
N LEU A 152 20.32 0.25 -30.05
CA LEU A 152 19.07 0.92 -29.64
C LEU A 152 19.33 1.97 -28.54
N ALA A 153 20.16 1.64 -27.56
CA ALA A 153 20.49 2.58 -26.49
C ALA A 153 21.25 3.80 -27.00
N GLU A 154 22.18 3.62 -27.94
CA GLU A 154 22.90 4.73 -28.58
C GLU A 154 22.00 5.59 -29.46
N GLU A 155 21.12 4.97 -30.24
CA GLU A 155 20.13 5.66 -31.09
C GLU A 155 19.18 6.54 -30.26
N GLU A 156 18.72 6.03 -29.12
CA GLU A 156 17.69 6.68 -28.28
C GLU A 156 18.26 7.44 -27.08
N GLY A 157 19.59 7.47 -26.91
CA GLY A 157 20.30 8.19 -25.84
C GLY A 157 20.12 7.59 -24.42
N LEU A 158 20.00 6.27 -24.32
CA LEU A 158 19.71 5.53 -23.09
C LEU A 158 20.99 5.00 -22.41
N LEU A 159 20.90 4.64 -21.13
CA LEU A 159 21.88 3.75 -20.51
C LEU A 159 21.59 2.30 -20.92
N PHE A 160 22.62 1.47 -21.10
CA PHE A 160 22.46 0.07 -21.46
C PHE A 160 23.19 -0.85 -20.46
N TYR A 161 22.50 -1.91 -20.02
CA TYR A 161 23.06 -2.97 -19.18
C TYR A 161 22.43 -4.32 -19.52
N GLU A 162 23.23 -5.38 -19.49
CA GLU A 162 22.71 -6.75 -19.33
C GLU A 162 22.81 -7.18 -17.87
N THR A 163 21.76 -7.83 -17.36
CA THR A 163 21.59 -8.17 -15.95
C THR A 163 21.08 -9.60 -15.77
N SER A 164 21.32 -10.16 -14.58
CA SER A 164 20.59 -11.32 -14.09
C SER A 164 20.03 -11.04 -12.71
N ALA A 165 18.70 -11.03 -12.62
CA ALA A 165 18.03 -11.03 -11.32
C ALA A 165 18.37 -12.29 -10.49
N LYS A 166 18.65 -13.43 -11.15
CA LYS A 166 18.97 -14.71 -10.51
C LYS A 166 20.33 -14.66 -9.83
N THR A 167 21.39 -14.30 -10.57
CA THR A 167 22.78 -14.30 -10.07
C THR A 167 23.21 -12.97 -9.46
N SER A 168 22.36 -11.94 -9.53
CA SER A 168 22.66 -10.56 -9.15
C SER A 168 23.63 -9.82 -10.08
N TYR A 169 23.96 -10.41 -11.24
CA TYR A 169 24.85 -9.80 -12.23
C TYR A 169 24.33 -8.44 -12.70
N ASN A 170 25.18 -7.40 -12.58
CA ASN A 170 24.94 -6.00 -12.94
C ASN A 170 23.69 -5.33 -12.35
N VAL A 171 22.98 -5.97 -11.41
CA VAL A 171 21.73 -5.41 -10.87
C VAL A 171 21.99 -4.09 -10.16
N ASN A 172 22.99 -4.02 -9.28
CA ASN A 172 23.35 -2.78 -8.58
C ASN A 172 23.89 -1.71 -9.54
N ASP A 173 24.65 -2.11 -10.55
CA ASP A 173 25.30 -1.20 -11.49
C ASP A 173 24.29 -0.40 -12.31
N VAL A 174 23.15 -1.00 -12.66
CA VAL A 174 22.04 -0.28 -13.31
C VAL A 174 21.55 0.88 -12.45
N PHE A 175 21.26 0.63 -11.17
CA PHE A 175 20.76 1.66 -10.27
C PHE A 175 21.84 2.72 -9.99
N VAL A 176 23.08 2.31 -9.75
CA VAL A 176 24.21 3.24 -9.58
C VAL A 176 24.43 4.11 -10.82
N GLY A 177 24.33 3.54 -12.02
CA GLY A 177 24.45 4.25 -13.29
C GLY A 177 23.37 5.31 -13.47
N ILE A 178 22.11 4.98 -13.16
CA ILE A 178 21.00 5.93 -13.17
C ILE A 178 21.25 7.05 -12.15
N GLY A 179 21.61 6.70 -10.91
CA GLY A 179 21.83 7.68 -9.86
C GLY A 179 22.98 8.64 -10.14
N SER A 180 24.00 8.19 -10.86
CA SER A 180 25.14 9.01 -11.28
C SER A 180 24.77 10.05 -12.35
N LYS A 181 23.73 9.78 -13.16
CA LYS A 181 23.24 10.69 -14.21
C LYS A 181 22.26 11.73 -13.70
N ILE A 182 21.68 11.53 -12.51
CA ILE A 182 20.70 12.47 -11.96
C ILE A 182 21.42 13.74 -11.47
N PRO A 183 21.01 14.94 -11.94
CA PRO A 183 21.64 16.19 -11.55
C PRO A 183 21.57 16.42 -10.04
N ASP A 184 22.66 16.93 -9.47
CA ASP A 184 22.66 17.37 -8.09
C ASP A 184 21.80 18.64 -7.98
N SER A 185 20.78 18.61 -7.11
CA SER A 185 19.88 19.77 -6.90
C SER A 185 20.62 21.02 -6.39
N SER A 186 21.89 20.88 -6.00
CA SER A 186 22.84 21.94 -5.67
C SER A 186 23.45 22.65 -6.90
N MET A 187 23.56 22.00 -8.07
CA MET A 187 24.25 22.54 -9.25
C MET A 187 23.33 23.34 -10.20
N MET A 188 22.03 23.03 -10.27
CA MET A 188 21.07 23.75 -11.12
C MET A 188 20.80 25.21 -10.66
N LYS A 189 21.09 25.56 -9.40
CA LYS A 189 20.91 26.93 -8.89
C LYS A 189 21.97 27.93 -9.35
N GLN A 190 23.09 27.49 -9.92
CA GLN A 190 24.15 28.39 -10.39
C GLN A 190 23.99 28.83 -11.86
N GLN A 191 23.28 28.06 -12.69
CA GLN A 191 23.15 28.37 -14.13
C GLN A 191 22.01 29.36 -14.43
N ASN A 192 20.91 29.36 -13.67
CA ASN A 192 19.80 30.31 -13.86
C ASN A 192 20.07 31.74 -13.33
N ALA A 193 21.24 32.00 -12.74
CA ALA A 193 21.61 33.32 -12.24
C ALA A 193 22.37 34.19 -13.28
N GLN A 194 22.72 33.65 -14.45
CA GLN A 194 23.51 34.37 -15.46
C GLN A 194 22.72 34.86 -16.68
N GLU A 195 21.46 34.47 -16.86
CA GLU A 195 20.66 34.88 -18.04
C GLU A 195 19.68 36.06 -17.80
N VAL A 196 19.63 36.64 -16.60
CA VAL A 196 18.78 37.80 -16.30
C VAL A 196 19.61 39.04 -15.95
N THR A 197 20.51 39.42 -16.85
CA THR A 197 21.13 40.76 -16.85
C THR A 197 21.15 41.35 -18.26
N ASN A 198 19.97 41.53 -18.86
CA ASN A 198 19.75 42.54 -19.89
C ASN A 198 18.26 42.58 -20.22
N GLU A 199 17.52 43.46 -19.54
CA GLU A 199 16.54 44.37 -20.14
C GLU A 199 15.68 45.03 -19.05
N GLY A 200 15.44 46.34 -19.20
CA GLY A 200 14.24 46.97 -18.65
C GLY A 200 14.32 47.55 -17.23
N ARG A 201 15.07 48.65 -17.07
CA ARG A 201 14.94 49.58 -15.94
C ARG A 201 13.56 50.27 -16.00
N ILE A 202 12.69 50.09 -15.00
CA ILE A 202 11.51 50.95 -14.78
C ILE A 202 11.44 51.36 -13.30
N ASP A 203 11.27 52.67 -13.11
CA ASP A 203 11.38 53.45 -11.88
C ASP A 203 10.09 53.40 -11.03
N LEU A 204 10.25 53.48 -9.71
CA LEU A 204 9.20 53.34 -8.69
C LEU A 204 8.72 54.71 -8.19
N THR A 205 7.57 55.21 -8.64
CA THR A 205 6.76 56.17 -7.85
C THR A 205 5.27 56.15 -8.26
N ASN A 206 4.39 55.55 -7.45
CA ASN A 206 3.15 56.20 -7.01
C ASN A 206 2.33 55.39 -5.99
N ASN A 207 1.88 56.10 -4.94
CA ASN A 207 0.93 55.65 -3.91
C ASN A 207 -0.52 55.73 -4.42
N GLY A 208 -1.36 54.77 -4.04
CA GLY A 208 -2.82 54.84 -4.19
C GLY A 208 -3.52 53.56 -3.71
N ALA A 209 -4.51 53.69 -2.83
CA ALA A 209 -5.04 52.65 -1.95
C ALA A 209 -6.13 51.72 -2.54
N ALA A 210 -6.25 50.56 -1.87
CA ALA A 210 -7.43 49.68 -1.67
C ALA A 210 -7.98 48.81 -2.82
N GLY A 211 -8.03 47.49 -2.57
CA GLY A 211 -8.84 46.51 -3.30
C GLY A 211 -8.46 45.05 -3.02
N ALA A 212 -9.34 44.29 -2.37
CA ALA A 212 -9.14 42.90 -1.93
C ALA A 212 -8.89 41.88 -3.06
N ARG A 213 -8.02 40.88 -2.82
CA ARG A 213 -8.08 39.52 -3.41
C ARG A 213 -7.05 38.54 -2.84
N ARG A 214 -7.54 37.33 -2.52
CA ARG A 214 -6.87 36.00 -2.48
C ARG A 214 -5.57 35.87 -1.66
N THR A 215 -5.65 35.16 -0.52
CA THR A 215 -4.49 34.59 0.18
C THR A 215 -3.89 33.44 -0.64
N SER A 216 -3.06 33.83 -1.60
CA SER A 216 -2.02 33.00 -2.21
C SER A 216 -1.02 32.59 -1.14
N CYS A 217 -0.64 31.31 -1.15
CA CYS A 217 0.43 30.72 -0.34
C CYS A 217 1.69 31.60 -0.40
N CYS A 218 2.12 32.13 0.74
CA CYS A 218 3.35 32.94 0.83
C CYS A 218 4.57 32.06 0.57
N THR A 219 5.24 32.28 -0.55
CA THR A 219 6.57 31.72 -0.82
C THR A 219 7.60 32.65 -0.18
N ILE A 220 8.29 32.20 0.88
CA ILE A 220 9.33 33.00 1.56
C ILE A 220 10.67 32.79 0.84
N PHE A 221 11.30 33.88 0.38
CA PHE A 221 12.62 33.89 -0.24
C PHE A 221 13.76 33.72 0.79
N PRO A 222 14.98 33.33 0.36
CA PRO A 222 16.14 33.24 1.26
C PRO A 222 16.47 34.59 1.91
N GLY A 223 16.55 34.63 3.24
CA GLY A 223 16.99 35.81 4.00
C GLY A 223 15.91 36.63 4.72
N THR A 224 14.69 36.12 4.90
CA THR A 224 13.56 36.93 5.42
C THR A 224 12.82 36.28 6.60
N ILE A 225 13.51 35.64 7.55
CA ILE A 225 12.86 35.23 8.81
C ILE A 225 13.79 35.55 9.98
N PHE A 226 13.39 36.50 10.82
CA PHE A 226 14.15 36.91 12.02
C PHE A 226 13.95 35.91 13.17
N PRO A 227 14.87 35.87 14.17
CA PRO A 227 14.64 35.12 15.40
C PRO A 227 13.31 35.51 16.07
N GLY A 228 12.47 34.53 16.41
CA GLY A 228 11.17 34.75 17.08
C GLY A 228 9.96 34.95 16.15
N THR A 229 10.07 34.66 14.86
CA THR A 229 9.02 34.99 13.87
C THR A 229 8.08 33.83 13.48
N ILE A 230 8.45 32.56 13.70
CA ILE A 230 7.67 31.40 13.22
C ILE A 230 6.98 30.66 14.36
N PHE A 231 5.66 30.80 14.46
CA PHE A 231 4.85 30.21 15.54
C PHE A 231 4.60 28.69 15.36
N PRO A 232 4.27 27.95 16.44
CA PRO A 232 3.85 26.56 16.34
C PRO A 232 2.72 26.34 15.32
N GLY A 233 2.76 25.24 14.56
CA GLY A 233 1.72 24.88 13.57
C GLY A 233 1.71 25.67 12.25
N THR A 234 2.72 26.52 11.98
CA THR A 234 2.73 27.36 10.76
C THR A 234 3.46 26.75 9.55
N ILE A 235 4.20 25.65 9.71
CA ILE A 235 5.03 25.10 8.63
C ILE A 235 4.79 23.59 8.42
N PHE A 236 4.49 23.21 7.18
CA PHE A 236 4.42 21.81 6.77
C PHE A 236 5.83 21.21 6.54
N PRO A 237 6.03 19.90 6.77
CA PRO A 237 7.26 19.20 6.39
C PRO A 237 7.52 19.34 4.88
N GLY A 238 8.72 19.81 4.53
CA GLY A 238 9.14 20.08 3.15
C GLY A 238 8.97 21.52 2.67
N THR A 239 8.38 22.42 3.49
CA THR A 239 8.14 23.83 3.12
C THR A 239 9.33 24.76 3.41
N ILE A 240 10.35 24.28 4.13
CA ILE A 240 11.57 25.05 4.44
C ILE A 240 12.74 24.42 3.71
N PHE A 241 13.43 25.21 2.88
CA PHE A 241 14.68 24.82 2.24
C PHE A 241 15.88 24.96 3.20
N PRO A 242 16.95 24.14 3.03
CA PRO A 242 18.18 24.29 3.79
C PRO A 242 18.78 25.70 3.60
N GLY A 243 19.09 26.39 4.71
CA GLY A 243 19.71 27.73 4.71
C GLY A 243 18.74 28.91 4.84
N THR A 244 17.42 28.69 4.86
CA THR A 244 16.42 29.78 4.92
C THR A 244 16.15 30.30 6.34
N ILE A 245 16.62 29.61 7.38
CA ILE A 245 16.22 29.88 8.77
C ILE A 245 17.45 29.99 9.68
N PHE A 246 17.56 31.08 10.46
CA PHE A 246 18.63 31.26 11.44
C PHE A 246 18.47 30.30 12.64
N PRO A 247 19.57 29.87 13.27
CA PRO A 247 19.52 29.08 14.51
C PRO A 247 18.66 29.79 15.58
N GLY A 248 17.71 29.06 16.20
CA GLY A 248 16.80 29.60 17.23
C GLY A 248 15.50 30.24 16.71
N THR A 249 15.22 30.16 15.40
CA THR A 249 14.03 30.78 14.77
C THR A 249 12.79 29.89 14.73
N ILE A 250 12.97 28.57 14.83
CA ILE A 250 11.89 27.56 14.82
C ILE A 250 11.56 27.22 16.27
N PHE A 251 10.33 27.50 16.72
CA PHE A 251 9.88 27.04 18.02
C PHE A 251 9.61 25.52 18.00
N PRO A 252 9.71 24.82 19.14
CA PRO A 252 9.23 23.44 19.25
C PRO A 252 7.77 23.34 18.75
N GLY A 253 7.48 22.40 17.86
CA GLY A 253 6.14 22.22 17.26
C GLY A 253 5.85 23.04 16.00
N THR A 254 6.84 23.73 15.42
CA THR A 254 6.67 24.50 14.18
C THR A 254 6.53 23.64 12.91
N ILE A 255 7.15 22.46 12.85
CA ILE A 255 6.97 21.50 11.74
C ILE A 255 5.90 20.50 12.13
N LEU A 256 4.80 20.46 11.38
CA LEU A 256 3.71 19.52 11.64
C LEU A 256 4.19 18.08 11.47
N PRO A 257 4.12 17.20 12.48
CA PRO A 257 4.50 15.81 12.31
C PRO A 257 3.61 15.13 11.27
N VAL A 258 4.20 14.43 10.30
CA VAL A 258 3.45 13.58 9.36
C VAL A 258 2.93 12.37 10.13
N LEU A 259 1.63 12.10 10.00
CA LEU A 259 1.00 10.90 10.54
C LEU A 259 0.67 9.97 9.37
N ARG A 260 1.35 8.81 9.33
CA ARG A 260 1.17 7.78 8.31
C ARG A 260 0.06 6.84 8.75
N VAL A 261 -1.01 6.75 7.97
CA VAL A 261 -2.22 6.00 8.33
C VAL A 261 -2.42 4.89 7.31
N GLY A 262 -2.26 3.65 7.76
CA GLY A 262 -2.55 2.46 6.97
C GLY A 262 -4.04 2.14 6.96
N TYR A 263 -4.59 1.83 5.78
CA TYR A 263 -5.99 1.44 5.63
C TYR A 263 -6.17 0.40 4.52
N ILE A 264 -7.27 -0.35 4.60
CA ILE A 264 -7.65 -1.32 3.57
C ILE A 264 -8.59 -0.60 2.57
N PRO A 265 -8.31 -0.62 1.26
CA PRO A 265 -9.08 0.09 0.25
C PRO A 265 -10.42 -0.62 -0.06
N GLU A 266 -11.32 -0.62 0.92
CA GLU A 266 -12.68 -1.18 0.86
C GLU A 266 -13.72 -0.08 1.14
N HIS A 267 -15.00 -0.42 1.02
CA HIS A 267 -16.11 0.52 1.25
C HIS A 267 -16.10 1.16 2.65
N PHE A 268 -15.52 0.48 3.65
CA PHE A 268 -15.31 1.04 4.99
C PHE A 268 -14.33 2.22 5.04
N SER A 269 -13.48 2.41 4.03
CA SER A 269 -12.48 3.48 4.00
C SER A 269 -13.03 4.85 3.62
N PHE A 270 -14.28 4.94 3.15
CA PHE A 270 -14.85 6.18 2.64
C PHE A 270 -14.75 7.37 3.63
N PRO A 271 -15.14 7.25 4.92
CA PRO A 271 -15.02 8.38 5.85
C PRO A 271 -13.59 8.89 6.03
N LEU A 272 -12.59 8.00 5.95
CA LEU A 272 -11.17 8.37 6.03
C LEU A 272 -10.72 9.17 4.81
N LEU A 273 -11.07 8.69 3.60
CA LEU A 273 -10.70 9.33 2.34
C LEU A 273 -11.36 10.71 2.23
N THR A 274 -12.65 10.78 2.53
CA THR A 274 -13.41 12.04 2.49
C THR A 274 -12.93 13.02 3.55
N ALA A 275 -12.52 12.57 4.74
CA ALA A 275 -11.90 13.45 5.73
C ALA A 275 -10.61 14.11 5.23
N GLN A 276 -9.85 13.42 4.37
CA GLN A 276 -8.68 14.00 3.72
C GLN A 276 -9.07 14.99 2.61
N GLU A 277 -10.01 14.63 1.74
CA GLU A 277 -10.46 15.47 0.63
C GLU A 277 -11.14 16.76 1.10
N GLN A 278 -11.98 16.68 2.13
CA GLN A 278 -12.65 17.83 2.76
C GLN A 278 -11.70 18.66 3.64
N GLY A 279 -10.45 18.22 3.80
CA GLY A 279 -9.43 18.93 4.58
C GLY A 279 -9.67 18.91 6.09
N PHE A 280 -10.52 18.02 6.62
CA PHE A 280 -10.78 17.92 8.07
C PHE A 280 -9.48 17.69 8.85
N PHE A 281 -8.56 16.86 8.34
CA PHE A 281 -7.24 16.70 8.97
C PHE A 281 -6.43 18.01 9.03
N THR A 282 -6.48 18.80 7.95
CA THR A 282 -5.73 20.07 7.88
C THR A 282 -6.31 21.11 8.85
N GLN A 283 -7.61 21.06 9.14
CA GLN A 283 -8.24 21.94 10.15
C GLN A 283 -7.70 21.70 11.56
N TYR A 284 -7.28 20.47 11.87
CA TYR A 284 -6.60 20.11 13.11
C TYR A 284 -5.07 20.27 13.02
N GLY A 285 -4.55 20.87 11.95
CA GLY A 285 -3.11 21.02 11.74
C GLY A 285 -2.40 19.69 11.47
N LEU A 286 -3.09 18.68 10.93
CA LEU A 286 -2.50 17.38 10.65
C LEU A 286 -2.13 17.26 9.17
N LYS A 287 -0.94 16.73 8.91
CA LYS A 287 -0.55 16.22 7.60
C LYS A 287 -0.62 14.71 7.63
N ILE A 288 -1.60 14.16 6.92
CA ILE A 288 -1.83 12.71 6.84
C ILE A 288 -1.18 12.17 5.56
N GLU A 289 -0.51 11.03 5.69
CA GLU A 289 -0.05 10.21 4.57
C GLU A 289 -0.82 8.89 4.60
N LEU A 290 -1.73 8.69 3.65
CA LEU A 290 -2.54 7.48 3.58
C LEU A 290 -1.78 6.36 2.84
N VAL A 291 -1.62 5.22 3.51
CA VAL A 291 -0.94 4.03 2.97
C VAL A 291 -1.99 2.94 2.70
N LYS A 292 -2.18 2.61 1.42
CA LYS A 292 -3.11 1.55 0.98
C LYS A 292 -2.55 0.17 1.29
N VAL A 293 -3.34 -0.70 1.89
CA VAL A 293 -2.97 -2.08 2.27
C VAL A 293 -4.04 -3.07 1.82
N PRO A 294 -4.08 -3.44 0.52
CA PRO A 294 -5.08 -4.36 -0.03
C PRO A 294 -4.99 -5.79 0.53
N GLU A 295 -3.85 -6.17 1.12
CA GLU A 295 -3.61 -7.49 1.72
C GLU A 295 -4.32 -7.66 3.07
N GLY A 296 -4.84 -6.58 3.63
CA GLY A 296 -5.67 -6.55 4.83
C GLY A 296 -4.89 -6.42 6.15
N SER A 297 -5.58 -6.73 7.26
CA SER A 297 -5.13 -6.39 8.62
C SER A 297 -3.82 -7.05 9.05
N GLY A 298 -3.46 -8.21 8.47
CA GLY A 298 -2.17 -8.86 8.74
C GLY A 298 -0.98 -7.97 8.33
N ARG A 299 -1.04 -7.40 7.12
CA ARG A 299 0.00 -6.51 6.62
C ARG A 299 0.01 -5.17 7.37
N LEU A 300 -1.17 -4.67 7.79
CA LEU A 300 -1.25 -3.48 8.65
C LEU A 300 -0.50 -3.68 9.98
N ILE A 301 -0.64 -4.85 10.60
CA ILE A 301 0.08 -5.21 11.83
C ILE A 301 1.60 -5.22 11.58
N ASP A 302 2.06 -5.79 10.47
CA ASP A 302 3.49 -5.83 10.14
C ASP A 302 4.06 -4.41 9.92
N LEU A 303 3.32 -3.54 9.23
CA LEU A 303 3.71 -2.15 9.01
C LEU A 303 3.74 -1.34 10.30
N LEU A 304 2.81 -1.58 11.24
CA LEU A 304 2.85 -0.96 12.57
C LEU A 304 4.05 -1.46 13.39
N LYS A 305 4.38 -2.75 13.33
CA LYS A 305 5.56 -3.33 14.00
C LYS A 305 6.87 -2.78 13.44
N GLY A 306 6.92 -2.53 12.14
CA GLY A 306 8.06 -1.97 11.42
C GLY A 306 8.23 -0.45 11.55
N ASP A 307 7.32 0.23 12.25
CA ASP A 307 7.21 1.70 12.27
C ASP A 307 7.06 2.34 10.88
N ASP A 308 6.59 1.58 9.88
CA ASP A 308 6.33 2.07 8.52
C ASP A 308 5.07 2.94 8.46
N ILE A 309 4.09 2.64 9.33
CA ILE A 309 2.90 3.46 9.58
C ILE A 309 2.76 3.77 11.08
N ASP A 310 2.03 4.83 11.41
CA ASP A 310 1.81 5.27 12.79
C ASP A 310 0.46 4.79 13.34
N VAL A 311 -0.56 4.75 12.48
CA VAL A 311 -1.94 4.34 12.78
C VAL A 311 -2.41 3.36 11.72
N ALA A 312 -3.23 2.39 12.11
CA ALA A 312 -3.91 1.47 11.20
C ALA A 312 -5.41 1.40 11.49
N ILE A 313 -6.21 1.33 10.44
CA ILE A 313 -7.65 1.00 10.51
C ILE A 313 -7.84 -0.39 9.91
N GLY A 314 -8.25 -1.37 10.72
CA GLY A 314 -8.38 -2.76 10.31
C GLY A 314 -9.33 -3.58 11.19
N LEU A 315 -9.43 -4.87 10.88
CA LEU A 315 -10.38 -5.79 11.52
C LEU A 315 -10.05 -6.06 12.98
N THR A 316 -11.07 -6.03 13.84
CA THR A 316 -10.96 -6.18 15.29
C THR A 316 -10.25 -7.46 15.71
N GLU A 317 -10.64 -8.61 15.16
CA GLU A 317 -10.08 -9.90 15.56
C GLU A 317 -8.60 -10.05 15.22
N ALA A 318 -8.12 -9.35 14.18
CA ALA A 318 -6.71 -9.41 13.80
C ALA A 318 -5.82 -8.75 14.87
N PHE A 319 -6.19 -7.55 15.32
CA PHE A 319 -5.43 -6.83 16.35
C PHE A 319 -5.57 -7.47 17.73
N VAL A 320 -6.77 -7.92 18.10
CA VAL A 320 -6.98 -8.65 19.37
C VAL A 320 -6.20 -9.96 19.37
N ALA A 321 -6.15 -10.70 18.26
CA ALA A 321 -5.35 -11.92 18.18
C ALA A 321 -3.85 -11.64 18.31
N ASP A 322 -3.33 -10.58 17.68
CA ASP A 322 -1.91 -10.24 17.72
C ASP A 322 -1.45 -9.77 19.10
N ILE A 323 -2.23 -8.90 19.77
CA ILE A 323 -2.00 -8.50 21.16
C ILE A 323 -2.11 -9.73 22.08
N GLY A 324 -3.11 -10.58 21.87
CA GLY A 324 -3.34 -11.78 22.66
C GLY A 324 -2.19 -12.79 22.57
N LYS A 325 -1.46 -12.81 21.44
CA LYS A 325 -0.23 -13.61 21.23
C LYS A 325 1.02 -12.99 21.86
N GLY A 326 0.92 -11.80 22.45
CA GLY A 326 2.00 -11.17 23.20
C GLY A 326 2.67 -10.00 22.50
N ASN A 327 2.07 -9.41 21.47
CA ASN A 327 2.58 -8.15 20.91
C ASN A 327 2.17 -6.96 21.79
N ASP A 328 3.15 -6.33 22.44
CA ASP A 328 3.02 -5.13 23.28
C ASP A 328 3.38 -3.83 22.54
N LYS A 329 3.77 -3.92 21.26
CA LYS A 329 4.13 -2.78 20.42
C LYS A 329 2.95 -2.13 19.71
N ILE A 330 1.77 -2.72 19.79
CA ILE A 330 0.55 -2.22 19.16
C ILE A 330 -0.50 -2.03 20.22
N LYS A 331 -1.24 -0.93 20.14
CA LYS A 331 -2.38 -0.65 20.99
C LYS A 331 -3.62 -0.38 20.19
N ILE A 332 -4.76 -0.93 20.62
CA ILE A 332 -6.08 -0.57 20.10
C ILE A 332 -6.52 0.69 20.83
N VAL A 333 -6.76 1.76 20.09
CA VAL A 333 -7.05 3.10 20.65
C VAL A 333 -8.54 3.44 20.63
N ASP A 334 -9.29 2.99 19.64
CA ASP A 334 -10.74 3.21 19.55
C ASP A 334 -11.40 2.23 18.58
N ASN A 335 -12.73 2.18 18.59
CA ASN A 335 -13.56 1.41 17.68
C ASN A 335 -14.02 2.29 16.50
N TYR A 336 -13.77 1.86 15.26
CA TYR A 336 -14.09 2.62 14.05
C TYR A 336 -15.49 2.29 13.50
N VAL A 337 -15.84 1.00 13.40
CA VAL A 337 -17.14 0.53 12.90
C VAL A 337 -17.83 -0.27 14.00
N VAL A 338 -19.00 0.19 14.46
CA VAL A 338 -19.75 -0.43 15.56
C VAL A 338 -20.62 -1.59 15.09
N SER A 339 -21.08 -1.57 13.84
CA SER A 339 -21.84 -2.67 13.26
C SER A 339 -20.96 -3.92 13.09
N PRO A 340 -21.51 -5.12 13.38
CA PRO A 340 -20.81 -6.36 13.10
C PRO A 340 -20.63 -6.58 11.60
N LEU A 341 -19.58 -7.30 11.20
CA LEU A 341 -19.32 -7.62 9.80
C LEU A 341 -20.20 -8.79 9.36
N LEU A 342 -20.87 -8.63 8.22
CA LEU A 342 -21.68 -9.70 7.62
C LEU A 342 -20.80 -10.62 6.78
N TRP A 343 -20.63 -11.86 7.24
CA TRP A 343 -19.94 -12.91 6.51
C TRP A 343 -20.95 -13.80 5.79
N ALA A 344 -20.68 -14.07 4.52
CA ALA A 344 -21.44 -14.98 3.69
C ALA A 344 -20.77 -16.35 3.64
N VAL A 345 -21.57 -17.41 3.85
CA VAL A 345 -21.13 -18.80 3.68
C VAL A 345 -21.44 -19.21 2.24
N SER A 346 -20.40 -19.52 1.49
CA SER A 346 -20.46 -19.75 0.04
C SER A 346 -20.01 -21.15 -0.34
N THR A 347 -20.67 -21.75 -1.31
CA THR A 347 -20.27 -23.05 -1.90
C THR A 347 -20.37 -22.98 -3.43
N GLY A 348 -19.89 -24.01 -4.11
CA GLY A 348 -19.93 -24.08 -5.57
C GLY A 348 -21.35 -24.26 -6.11
N ILE A 349 -21.63 -23.70 -7.28
CA ILE A 349 -22.99 -23.67 -7.85
C ILE A 349 -23.55 -25.09 -8.05
N ASP A 350 -22.70 -26.01 -8.53
CA ASP A 350 -23.06 -27.38 -8.91
C ASP A 350 -22.94 -28.41 -7.76
N ARG A 351 -22.70 -27.96 -6.52
CA ARG A 351 -22.65 -28.85 -5.34
C ARG A 351 -24.05 -29.33 -4.96
N LYS A 352 -24.36 -30.60 -5.29
CA LYS A 352 -25.64 -31.27 -4.97
C LYS A 352 -25.64 -31.96 -3.61
N ASP A 353 -24.44 -32.24 -3.10
CA ASP A 353 -24.15 -32.83 -1.81
C ASP A 353 -24.30 -31.85 -0.65
N ILE A 354 -24.25 -30.54 -0.91
CA ILE A 354 -24.43 -29.48 0.09
C ILE A 354 -25.77 -28.79 -0.15
N LYS A 355 -26.72 -28.98 0.78
CA LYS A 355 -28.04 -28.36 0.76
C LYS A 355 -28.18 -27.30 1.84
N ASP A 356 -27.60 -27.56 3.01
CA ASP A 356 -27.64 -26.64 4.14
C ASP A 356 -26.31 -26.61 4.92
N LEU A 357 -26.26 -25.77 5.95
CA LEU A 357 -25.05 -25.54 6.75
C LEU A 357 -24.60 -26.77 7.55
N SER A 358 -25.48 -27.75 7.79
CA SER A 358 -25.15 -28.97 8.55
C SER A 358 -24.41 -30.01 7.71
N ASP A 359 -24.47 -29.90 6.37
CA ASP A 359 -23.74 -30.76 5.45
C ASP A 359 -22.23 -30.43 5.39
N LEU A 360 -21.82 -29.28 5.94
CA LEU A 360 -20.46 -28.76 5.83
C LEU A 360 -19.47 -29.55 6.70
N SER A 361 -18.39 -30.03 6.09
CA SER A 361 -17.33 -30.77 6.78
C SER A 361 -15.96 -30.11 6.66
N LYS A 362 -15.56 -29.76 5.43
CA LYS A 362 -14.25 -29.16 5.11
C LYS A 362 -14.40 -27.70 4.69
N ILE A 363 -13.79 -26.76 5.41
CA ILE A 363 -13.94 -25.33 5.15
C ILE A 363 -12.70 -24.75 4.47
N GLY A 364 -12.89 -24.02 3.37
CA GLY A 364 -11.86 -23.24 2.71
C GLY A 364 -11.54 -21.99 3.52
N ILE A 365 -10.26 -21.76 3.77
CA ILE A 365 -9.74 -20.60 4.50
C ILE A 365 -8.62 -19.95 3.69
N SER A 366 -8.47 -18.64 3.76
CA SER A 366 -7.31 -17.98 3.15
C SER A 366 -6.01 -18.45 3.81
N ARG A 367 -5.94 -18.41 5.14
CA ARG A 367 -4.84 -18.94 5.96
C ARG A 367 -5.30 -19.23 7.39
N PHE A 368 -4.53 -20.00 8.14
CA PHE A 368 -4.78 -20.18 9.57
C PHE A 368 -4.75 -18.85 10.32
N GLY A 369 -5.74 -18.63 11.20
CA GLY A 369 -5.89 -17.38 11.95
C GLY A 369 -6.44 -16.19 11.15
N SER A 370 -6.80 -16.37 9.88
CA SER A 370 -7.55 -15.35 9.11
C SER A 370 -8.99 -15.19 9.61
N GLY A 371 -9.67 -14.11 9.19
CA GLY A 371 -11.11 -13.94 9.43
C GLY A 371 -11.93 -15.14 8.92
N SER A 372 -11.65 -15.65 7.71
CA SER A 372 -12.30 -16.85 7.17
C SER A 372 -12.12 -18.10 8.05
N TYR A 373 -10.97 -18.23 8.73
CA TYR A 373 -10.72 -19.31 9.69
C TYR A 373 -11.41 -19.07 11.02
N ILE A 374 -11.32 -17.86 11.59
CA ILE A 374 -11.94 -17.55 12.89
C ILE A 374 -13.47 -17.66 12.81
N MET A 375 -14.05 -17.16 11.72
CA MET A 375 -15.49 -17.18 11.52
C MET A 375 -16.07 -18.57 11.30
N SER A 376 -15.27 -19.54 10.87
CA SER A 376 -15.72 -20.94 10.83
C SER A 376 -16.00 -21.48 12.23
N PHE A 377 -15.28 -21.03 13.27
CA PHE A 377 -15.58 -21.44 14.65
C PHE A 377 -16.81 -20.74 15.21
N VAL A 378 -17.05 -19.48 14.84
CA VAL A 378 -18.30 -18.78 15.18
C VAL A 378 -19.49 -19.52 14.55
N LEU A 379 -19.35 -19.93 13.29
CA LEU A 379 -20.37 -20.70 12.59
C LEU A 379 -20.56 -22.09 13.20
N ALA A 380 -19.48 -22.82 13.47
CA ALA A 380 -19.54 -24.13 14.12
C ALA A 380 -20.30 -24.06 15.44
N ASN A 381 -19.97 -23.10 16.31
CA ASN A 381 -20.65 -22.91 17.59
C ASN A 381 -22.15 -22.62 17.41
N LYS A 382 -22.51 -21.77 16.44
CA LYS A 382 -23.92 -21.50 16.10
C LYS A 382 -24.66 -22.77 15.64
N LEU A 383 -23.96 -23.72 15.02
CA LEU A 383 -24.48 -25.02 14.62
C LEU A 383 -24.43 -26.08 15.73
N GLY A 384 -23.96 -25.74 16.94
CA GLY A 384 -23.78 -26.67 18.05
C GLY A 384 -22.58 -27.61 17.88
N LEU A 385 -21.62 -27.25 17.02
CA LEU A 385 -20.38 -27.97 16.77
C LEU A 385 -19.21 -27.29 17.47
N ASP A 386 -18.23 -28.06 17.95
CA ASP A 386 -16.99 -27.51 18.51
C ASP A 386 -16.13 -26.86 17.41
N LYS A 387 -15.98 -27.56 16.27
CA LYS A 387 -15.26 -27.12 15.07
C LYS A 387 -15.64 -27.96 13.86
N PHE A 388 -15.31 -27.47 12.67
CA PHE A 388 -15.36 -28.26 11.44
C PHE A 388 -14.24 -29.31 11.39
N LYS A 389 -14.41 -30.35 10.55
CA LYS A 389 -13.51 -31.51 10.55
C LYS A 389 -12.16 -31.20 9.96
N ASP A 390 -12.13 -30.39 8.90
CA ASP A 390 -10.91 -30.13 8.12
C ASP A 390 -10.92 -28.72 7.49
N PHE A 391 -9.75 -28.24 7.09
CA PHE A 391 -9.56 -26.92 6.49
C PHE A 391 -8.71 -27.00 5.22
N ALA A 392 -9.19 -26.40 4.14
CA ALA A 392 -8.42 -26.22 2.91
C ALA A 392 -7.77 -24.83 2.89
N VAL A 393 -6.44 -24.75 2.73
CA VAL A 393 -5.73 -23.46 2.68
C VAL A 393 -5.66 -22.96 1.24
N CYS A 394 -6.39 -21.89 0.95
CA CYS A 394 -6.57 -21.37 -0.40
C CYS A 394 -5.82 -20.07 -0.68
N ASN A 395 -5.18 -19.44 0.31
CA ASN A 395 -4.39 -18.19 0.22
C ASN A 395 -5.20 -16.93 -0.14
N ASN A 396 -5.91 -16.92 -1.27
CA ASN A 396 -6.60 -15.77 -1.81
C ASN A 396 -8.07 -16.07 -2.15
N PHE A 397 -8.83 -15.01 -2.42
CA PHE A 397 -10.27 -15.11 -2.65
C PHE A 397 -10.62 -15.86 -3.96
N ALA A 398 -9.82 -15.71 -5.01
CA ALA A 398 -10.03 -16.44 -6.27
C ALA A 398 -9.93 -17.95 -6.07
N THR A 399 -8.90 -18.40 -5.35
CA THR A 399 -8.67 -19.81 -5.05
C THR A 399 -9.73 -20.38 -4.11
N LEU A 400 -10.28 -19.58 -3.19
CA LEU A 400 -11.43 -19.98 -2.37
C LEU A 400 -12.69 -20.27 -3.22
N ARG A 401 -12.92 -19.52 -4.30
CA ARG A 401 -14.04 -19.79 -5.21
C ARG A 401 -13.80 -21.05 -6.04
N LYS A 402 -12.56 -21.23 -6.54
CA LYS A 402 -12.14 -22.45 -7.22
C LYS A 402 -12.27 -23.71 -6.34
N SER A 403 -11.89 -23.62 -5.06
CA SER A 403 -11.90 -24.76 -4.13
C SER A 403 -13.30 -25.33 -3.89
N VAL A 404 -14.33 -24.49 -3.89
CA VAL A 404 -15.72 -24.93 -3.71
C VAL A 404 -16.37 -25.41 -5.02
N ASN A 405 -15.85 -24.97 -6.15
CA ASN A 405 -16.24 -25.43 -7.48
C ASN A 405 -15.52 -26.73 -7.92
N GLY A 406 -14.59 -27.24 -7.11
CA GLY A 406 -13.88 -28.51 -7.39
C GLY A 406 -12.83 -28.40 -8.50
N GLU A 407 -12.42 -27.18 -8.85
CA GLU A 407 -11.31 -26.94 -9.77
C GLU A 407 -9.99 -27.38 -9.12
N LYS A 408 -9.14 -28.07 -9.88
CA LYS A 408 -7.88 -28.63 -9.37
C LYS A 408 -6.65 -27.77 -9.67
N GLU A 409 -6.74 -26.92 -10.69
CA GLU A 409 -5.65 -26.04 -11.12
C GLU A 409 -5.85 -24.61 -10.57
N GLY A 410 -4.88 -24.21 -9.76
CA GLY A 410 -4.78 -22.89 -9.17
C GLY A 410 -4.19 -21.90 -10.15
N GLU A 411 -4.00 -20.67 -9.68
CA GLU A 411 -3.16 -19.73 -10.42
C GLU A 411 -1.72 -20.27 -10.46
N ASN A 412 -1.01 -20.04 -11.57
CA ASN A 412 0.38 -20.45 -11.77
C ASN A 412 0.68 -21.97 -11.65
N GLY A 413 -0.31 -22.83 -11.89
CA GLY A 413 -0.11 -24.30 -11.86
C GLY A 413 -0.06 -24.92 -10.46
N GLY A 414 -0.39 -24.16 -9.41
CA GLY A 414 -0.56 -24.69 -8.06
C GLY A 414 -1.76 -25.63 -7.94
N VAL A 415 -1.74 -26.55 -6.97
CA VAL A 415 -2.88 -27.45 -6.70
C VAL A 415 -3.88 -26.76 -5.78
N VAL A 416 -5.15 -26.68 -6.20
CA VAL A 416 -6.24 -26.19 -5.35
C VAL A 416 -6.84 -27.36 -4.57
N GLU A 417 -6.79 -27.26 -3.26
CA GLU A 417 -7.46 -28.22 -2.38
C GLU A 417 -8.97 -27.93 -2.35
N SER A 418 -9.79 -28.97 -2.55
CA SER A 418 -11.25 -28.83 -2.54
C SER A 418 -11.79 -28.54 -1.13
N SER A 419 -12.82 -27.71 -1.05
CA SER A 419 -13.57 -27.43 0.18
C SER A 419 -15.08 -27.50 -0.04
N ASP A 420 -15.85 -27.68 1.03
CA ASP A 420 -17.32 -27.67 1.00
C ASP A 420 -17.86 -26.26 0.89
N ALA A 421 -17.34 -25.36 1.72
CA ALA A 421 -17.70 -23.96 1.70
C ALA A 421 -16.51 -23.10 2.14
N PHE A 422 -16.58 -21.80 1.86
CA PHE A 422 -15.72 -20.80 2.48
C PHE A 422 -16.56 -19.64 3.00
N MET A 423 -15.94 -18.76 3.79
CA MET A 423 -16.58 -17.58 4.34
C MET A 423 -15.82 -16.32 3.91
N TRP A 424 -16.54 -15.31 3.43
CA TRP A 424 -15.99 -14.00 3.06
C TRP A 424 -17.02 -12.88 3.31
N GLU A 425 -16.60 -11.61 3.21
CA GLU A 425 -17.49 -10.46 3.35
C GLU A 425 -18.59 -10.50 2.27
N TYR A 426 -19.85 -10.29 2.69
CA TYR A 426 -21.03 -10.53 1.86
C TYR A 426 -21.07 -9.68 0.59
N PHE A 427 -20.90 -8.36 0.70
CA PHE A 427 -21.02 -7.47 -0.46
C PHE A 427 -19.90 -7.70 -1.48
N THR A 428 -18.70 -8.03 -1.01
CA THR A 428 -17.54 -8.41 -1.82
C THR A 428 -17.77 -9.74 -2.56
N THR A 429 -18.57 -10.63 -1.97
CA THR A 429 -18.91 -11.93 -2.57
C THR A 429 -20.12 -11.86 -3.50
N LYS A 430 -21.02 -10.89 -3.28
CA LYS A 430 -22.35 -10.86 -3.90
C LYS A 430 -22.32 -10.91 -5.43
N LYS A 431 -21.41 -10.18 -6.07
CA LYS A 431 -21.28 -10.19 -7.53
C LYS A 431 -21.03 -11.58 -8.13
N TYR A 432 -20.41 -12.48 -7.35
CA TYR A 432 -20.16 -13.87 -7.76
C TYR A 432 -21.37 -14.78 -7.57
N TYR A 433 -22.34 -14.37 -6.73
CA TYR A 433 -23.67 -14.97 -6.72
C TYR A 433 -24.48 -14.52 -7.93
N ASP A 434 -24.39 -13.23 -8.27
CA ASP A 434 -25.14 -12.64 -9.39
C ASP A 434 -24.68 -13.22 -10.75
N CYS A 435 -23.37 -13.44 -10.93
CA CYS A 435 -22.84 -14.12 -12.12
C CYS A 435 -22.94 -15.67 -12.07
N LYS A 436 -23.47 -16.23 -10.98
CA LYS A 436 -23.63 -17.68 -10.74
C LYS A 436 -22.33 -18.49 -10.75
N GLU A 437 -21.21 -17.87 -10.40
CA GLU A 437 -19.93 -18.58 -10.22
C GLU A 437 -19.94 -19.43 -8.93
N ILE A 438 -20.59 -18.92 -7.88
CA ILE A 438 -20.80 -19.59 -6.59
C ILE A 438 -22.22 -19.33 -6.09
N LYS A 439 -22.65 -20.02 -5.04
CA LYS A 439 -23.95 -19.80 -4.38
C LYS A 439 -23.80 -19.58 -2.88
N GLN A 440 -24.69 -18.75 -2.34
CA GLN A 440 -24.81 -18.53 -0.90
C GLN A 440 -25.66 -19.64 -0.26
N ILE A 441 -25.19 -20.19 0.85
CA ILE A 441 -25.92 -21.19 1.65
C ILE A 441 -26.17 -20.74 3.10
N GLY A 442 -25.60 -19.60 3.50
CA GLY A 442 -25.87 -19.01 4.80
C GLY A 442 -25.14 -17.70 5.03
N GLN A 443 -25.39 -17.12 6.20
CA GLN A 443 -24.84 -15.85 6.64
C GLN A 443 -24.57 -15.89 8.14
N ILE A 444 -23.54 -15.16 8.57
CA ILE A 444 -23.22 -14.99 9.98
C ILE A 444 -22.58 -13.64 10.23
N TYR A 445 -22.98 -13.00 11.32
CA TYR A 445 -22.39 -11.75 11.77
C TYR A 445 -21.26 -12.03 12.75
N THR A 446 -20.25 -11.18 12.77
CA THR A 446 -19.28 -11.17 13.88
C THR A 446 -20.01 -10.86 15.20
N PRO A 447 -19.63 -11.48 16.32
CA PRO A 447 -20.21 -11.16 17.63
C PRO A 447 -19.57 -9.90 18.27
N TRP A 448 -18.70 -9.23 17.53
CA TRP A 448 -17.99 -7.99 17.88
C TRP A 448 -18.15 -6.92 16.78
N PRO A 449 -17.96 -5.64 17.14
CA PRO A 449 -17.74 -4.57 16.18
C PRO A 449 -16.59 -4.87 15.22
N SER A 450 -16.73 -4.51 13.96
CA SER A 450 -15.90 -5.08 12.89
C SER A 450 -14.53 -4.43 12.70
N TRP A 451 -14.41 -3.12 12.95
CA TRP A 451 -13.17 -2.39 12.68
C TRP A 451 -12.72 -1.54 13.86
N VAL A 452 -11.42 -1.57 14.14
CA VAL A 452 -10.77 -0.76 15.18
C VAL A 452 -9.69 0.14 14.59
N ILE A 453 -9.37 1.19 15.34
CA ILE A 453 -8.19 2.02 15.12
C ILE A 453 -7.11 1.52 16.07
N SER A 454 -5.93 1.23 15.51
CA SER A 454 -4.75 0.80 16.28
C SER A 454 -3.57 1.71 15.97
N ALA A 455 -2.68 1.89 16.94
CA ALA A 455 -1.45 2.66 16.79
C ALA A 455 -0.27 1.91 17.39
N SER A 456 0.95 2.19 16.93
CA SER A 456 2.14 1.61 17.57
C SER A 456 2.40 2.29 18.92
N SER A 457 2.93 1.55 19.89
CA SER A 457 3.27 2.08 21.22
C SER A 457 4.22 3.27 21.11
N LYS A 458 5.18 3.21 20.17
CA LYS A 458 6.10 4.31 19.87
C LYS A 458 5.40 5.55 19.31
N SER A 459 4.45 5.38 18.39
CA SER A 459 3.69 6.51 17.85
C SER A 459 2.74 7.10 18.88
N LEU A 460 2.23 6.31 19.82
CA LEU A 460 1.50 6.84 20.98
C LEU A 460 2.40 7.63 21.92
N GLU A 461 3.64 7.19 22.18
CA GLU A 461 4.59 7.95 23.01
C GLU A 461 5.03 9.27 22.36
N THR A 462 5.22 9.28 21.03
CA THR A 462 5.83 10.42 20.31
C THR A 462 4.83 11.33 19.61
N LYS A 463 3.63 10.85 19.30
CA LYS A 463 2.61 11.54 18.49
C LYS A 463 1.20 11.46 19.10
N GLN A 464 1.05 11.23 20.41
CA GLN A 464 -0.27 11.07 21.06
C GLN A 464 -1.28 12.13 20.66
N GLN A 465 -0.90 13.41 20.75
CA GLN A 465 -1.77 14.53 20.41
C GLN A 465 -2.22 14.47 18.95
N SER A 466 -1.31 14.17 18.03
CA SER A 466 -1.65 14.03 16.60
C SER A 466 -2.60 12.86 16.33
N ILE A 467 -2.46 11.76 17.06
CA ILE A 467 -3.37 10.60 16.94
C ILE A 467 -4.75 10.96 17.50
N HIS A 468 -4.82 11.63 18.65
CA HIS A 468 -6.07 12.11 19.22
C HIS A 468 -6.78 13.10 18.28
N ASP A 469 -6.05 14.05 17.70
CA ASP A 469 -6.60 15.00 16.73
C ASP A 469 -7.02 14.31 15.43
N PHE A 470 -6.31 13.25 15.02
CA PHE A 470 -6.70 12.42 13.87
C PHE A 470 -8.04 11.73 14.14
N ILE A 471 -8.26 11.17 15.33
CA ILE A 471 -9.53 10.55 15.72
C ILE A 471 -10.67 11.58 15.68
N LYS A 472 -10.43 12.82 16.16
CA LYS A 472 -11.41 13.91 16.08
C LYS A 472 -11.74 14.31 14.64
N ALA A 473 -10.73 14.45 13.79
CA ALA A 473 -10.93 14.76 12.37
C ALA A 473 -11.66 13.63 11.63
N LEU A 474 -11.32 12.37 11.93
CA LEU A 474 -11.99 11.20 11.36
C LEU A 474 -13.45 11.10 11.80
N SER A 475 -13.79 11.50 13.03
CA SER A 475 -15.17 11.63 13.50
C SER A 475 -15.98 12.60 12.63
N GLN A 476 -15.38 13.71 12.18
CA GLN A 476 -16.04 14.60 11.21
C GLN A 476 -16.25 13.93 9.84
N GLY A 477 -15.29 13.10 9.39
CA GLY A 477 -15.45 12.27 8.20
C GLY A 477 -16.65 11.31 8.30
N ILE A 478 -16.85 10.69 9.48
CA ILE A 478 -18.00 9.83 9.75
C ILE A 478 -19.32 10.63 9.70
N VAL A 479 -19.35 11.80 10.34
CA VAL A 479 -20.52 12.69 10.30
C VAL A 479 -20.82 13.12 8.86
N TYR A 480 -19.79 13.42 8.06
CA TYR A 480 -19.97 13.75 6.65
C TYR A 480 -20.59 12.57 5.89
N TYR A 481 -20.06 11.36 6.04
CA TYR A 481 -20.61 10.15 5.42
C TYR A 481 -22.09 9.96 5.75
N ASN A 482 -22.48 10.07 7.04
CA ASN A 482 -23.86 9.90 7.47
C ASN A 482 -24.83 10.91 6.83
N ASN A 483 -24.34 12.09 6.44
CA ASN A 483 -25.12 13.13 5.77
C ASN A 483 -25.05 13.08 4.23
N HIS A 484 -24.11 12.32 3.66
CA HIS A 484 -23.82 12.28 2.21
C HIS A 484 -23.73 10.84 1.68
N ILE A 485 -24.69 10.00 2.06
CA ILE A 485 -24.73 8.58 1.70
C ILE A 485 -24.67 8.37 0.17
N GLU A 486 -25.35 9.21 -0.62
CA GLU A 486 -25.34 9.08 -2.09
C GLU A 486 -23.95 9.35 -2.70
N GLU A 487 -23.17 10.28 -2.14
CA GLU A 487 -21.78 10.50 -2.56
C GLU A 487 -20.92 9.28 -2.24
N ALA A 488 -21.15 8.65 -1.08
CA ALA A 488 -20.47 7.42 -0.71
C ALA A 488 -20.79 6.27 -1.67
N VAL A 489 -22.07 6.11 -2.04
CA VAL A 489 -22.51 5.10 -3.03
C VAL A 489 -21.83 5.33 -4.38
N GLN A 490 -21.80 6.57 -4.87
CA GLN A 490 -21.14 6.90 -6.13
C GLN A 490 -19.64 6.64 -6.08
N PHE A 491 -18.98 7.04 -5.00
CA PHE A 491 -17.55 6.82 -4.81
C PHE A 491 -17.22 5.32 -4.81
N ILE A 492 -17.96 4.54 -4.03
CA ILE A 492 -17.75 3.09 -3.89
C ILE A 492 -17.92 2.41 -5.26
N ALA A 493 -18.98 2.74 -6.00
CA ALA A 493 -19.20 2.14 -7.31
C ALA A 493 -18.20 2.58 -8.39
N ALA A 494 -17.65 3.79 -8.29
CA ALA A 494 -16.70 4.32 -9.26
C ALA A 494 -15.25 3.87 -9.02
N ASN A 495 -14.88 3.62 -7.76
CA ASN A 495 -13.49 3.38 -7.36
C ASN A 495 -13.25 1.96 -6.85
N LEU A 496 -14.30 1.24 -6.46
CA LEU A 496 -14.24 -0.11 -5.91
C LEU A 496 -15.12 -1.06 -6.73
N ASP A 497 -14.93 -2.35 -6.51
CA ASP A 497 -15.52 -3.43 -7.31
C ASP A 497 -16.94 -3.79 -6.82
N TYR A 498 -17.83 -2.79 -6.78
CA TYR A 498 -19.22 -2.88 -6.32
C TYR A 498 -20.17 -2.18 -7.32
N SER A 499 -21.38 -2.70 -7.48
CA SER A 499 -22.46 -1.98 -8.16
C SER A 499 -22.98 -0.82 -7.29
N GLN A 500 -23.66 0.16 -7.89
CA GLN A 500 -24.31 1.24 -7.12
C GLN A 500 -25.43 0.68 -6.22
N GLU A 501 -26.15 -0.32 -6.71
CA GLU A 501 -27.22 -0.99 -5.98
C GLU A 501 -26.67 -1.70 -4.74
N ASP A 502 -25.58 -2.46 -4.90
CA ASP A 502 -24.95 -3.18 -3.78
C ASP A 502 -24.31 -2.24 -2.79
N ALA A 503 -23.65 -1.18 -3.26
CA ALA A 503 -23.12 -0.13 -2.39
C ALA A 503 -24.25 0.53 -1.58
N ARG A 504 -25.39 0.83 -2.20
CA ARG A 504 -26.55 1.39 -1.50
C ARG A 504 -27.12 0.44 -0.47
N GLU A 505 -27.22 -0.86 -0.75
CA GLU A 505 -27.65 -1.84 0.25
C GLU A 505 -26.66 -1.94 1.42
N TRP A 506 -25.35 -1.91 1.14
CA TRP A 506 -24.31 -1.91 2.17
C TRP A 506 -24.46 -0.73 3.13
N THR A 507 -24.74 0.48 2.64
CA THR A 507 -24.88 1.69 3.49
C THR A 507 -25.99 1.56 4.54
N LYS A 508 -26.99 0.70 4.33
CA LYS A 508 -28.07 0.43 5.30
C LYS A 508 -27.66 -0.52 6.42
N THR A 509 -26.54 -1.22 6.24
CA THR A 509 -26.05 -2.26 7.16
C THR A 509 -24.89 -1.78 8.03
N VAL A 510 -24.09 -0.85 7.51
CA VAL A 510 -22.92 -0.31 8.21
C VAL A 510 -23.32 0.78 9.20
N GLU A 511 -22.76 0.72 10.40
CA GLU A 511 -22.84 1.77 11.39
C GLU A 511 -21.41 2.11 11.83
N PHE A 512 -20.92 3.27 11.41
CA PHE A 512 -19.65 3.82 11.90
C PHE A 512 -19.83 4.37 13.32
N ASN A 513 -18.74 4.45 14.08
CA ASN A 513 -18.80 4.97 15.44
C ASN A 513 -19.04 6.50 15.45
N GLU A 514 -20.30 6.93 15.58
CA GLU A 514 -20.63 8.37 15.69
C GLU A 514 -20.03 9.05 16.93
N LYS A 515 -19.69 8.25 17.96
CA LYS A 515 -19.08 8.71 19.22
C LYS A 515 -17.57 8.46 19.25
N LEU A 516 -16.94 8.31 18.08
CA LEU A 516 -15.50 8.12 17.93
C LEU A 516 -14.73 9.23 18.68
N GLY A 517 -13.80 8.85 19.54
CA GLY A 517 -13.03 9.75 20.42
C GLY A 517 -13.82 10.36 21.58
N GLN A 518 -15.12 10.11 21.70
CA GLN A 518 -15.99 10.69 22.75
C GLN A 518 -16.44 9.67 23.79
N LYS A 519 -16.69 8.42 23.37
CA LYS A 519 -17.04 7.31 24.26
C LYS A 519 -15.97 6.23 24.19
N PRO A 520 -15.51 5.67 25.32
CA PRO A 520 -14.62 4.52 25.29
C PRO A 520 -15.18 3.35 24.50
N LEU A 521 -14.27 2.56 23.91
CA LEU A 521 -14.64 1.33 23.23
C LEU A 521 -15.39 0.37 24.16
N ASP A 522 -16.27 -0.43 23.57
CA ASP A 522 -17.06 -1.43 24.30
C ASP A 522 -16.16 -2.64 24.62
N TRP A 523 -15.62 -2.65 25.84
CA TRP A 523 -14.66 -3.67 26.28
C TRP A 523 -15.20 -5.09 26.16
N ASP A 524 -16.45 -5.31 26.55
CA ASP A 524 -17.05 -6.65 26.53
C ASP A 524 -17.20 -7.15 25.09
N LYS A 525 -17.67 -6.28 24.19
CA LYS A 525 -17.83 -6.67 22.79
C LYS A 525 -16.51 -6.81 22.05
N ILE A 526 -15.57 -5.89 22.25
CA ILE A 526 -14.29 -5.88 21.50
C ILE A 526 -13.30 -6.89 22.06
N VAL A 527 -13.15 -6.95 23.39
CA VAL A 527 -12.11 -7.77 24.03
C VAL A 527 -12.69 -9.11 24.45
N VAL A 528 -13.69 -9.14 25.34
CA VAL A 528 -14.16 -10.37 25.98
C VAL A 528 -14.75 -11.35 24.95
N ASN A 529 -15.65 -10.88 24.08
CA ASN A 529 -16.26 -11.74 23.07
C ASN A 529 -15.22 -12.26 22.06
N THR A 530 -14.29 -11.39 21.64
CA THR A 530 -13.29 -11.72 20.63
C THR A 530 -12.26 -12.71 21.16
N THR A 531 -11.69 -12.48 22.36
CA THR A 531 -10.70 -13.40 22.95
C THR A 531 -11.31 -14.78 23.21
N LYS A 532 -12.56 -14.85 23.66
CA LYS A 532 -13.29 -16.11 23.86
C LYS A 532 -13.37 -16.93 22.56
N VAL A 533 -13.78 -16.30 21.46
CA VAL A 533 -13.85 -17.00 20.16
C VAL A 533 -12.46 -17.39 19.66
N LEU A 534 -11.48 -16.49 19.77
CA LEU A 534 -10.11 -16.76 19.33
C LEU A 534 -9.45 -17.92 20.11
N LYS A 535 -9.76 -18.06 21.39
CA LYS A 535 -9.35 -19.22 22.20
C LYS A 535 -10.00 -20.51 21.73
N ASN A 536 -11.32 -20.50 21.52
CA ASN A 536 -12.04 -21.66 21.00
C ASN A 536 -11.50 -22.08 19.62
N ALA A 537 -11.10 -21.11 18.80
CA ALA A 537 -10.47 -21.33 17.50
C ALA A 537 -9.00 -21.83 17.56
N GLY A 538 -8.42 -21.94 18.76
CA GLY A 538 -7.02 -22.30 18.97
C GLY A 538 -6.01 -21.25 18.48
N VAL A 539 -6.48 -20.04 18.15
CA VAL A 539 -5.63 -18.92 17.72
C VAL A 539 -4.86 -18.34 18.91
N LEU A 540 -5.51 -18.30 20.07
CA LEU A 540 -4.90 -17.96 21.36
C LEU A 540 -4.73 -19.23 22.18
N LYS A 541 -3.48 -19.56 22.54
CA LYS A 541 -3.12 -20.77 23.29
C LYS A 541 -2.73 -20.50 24.74
N ASP A 542 -2.42 -19.24 25.06
CA ASP A 542 -2.00 -18.82 26.40
C ASP A 542 -3.18 -18.79 27.39
N SER A 543 -2.88 -18.76 28.70
CA SER A 543 -3.90 -18.76 29.77
C SER A 543 -4.81 -17.52 29.72
N ASP A 544 -6.02 -17.62 30.28
CA ASP A 544 -6.97 -16.49 30.27
C ASP A 544 -6.40 -15.28 31.00
N GLU A 545 -5.70 -15.53 32.12
CA GLU A 545 -5.06 -14.49 32.92
C GLU A 545 -3.99 -13.74 32.12
N LEU A 546 -3.15 -14.46 31.36
CA LEU A 546 -2.09 -13.85 30.57
C LEU A 546 -2.65 -13.06 29.38
N VAL A 547 -3.64 -13.61 28.67
CA VAL A 547 -4.31 -12.91 27.57
C VAL A 547 -5.00 -11.65 28.11
N ASN A 548 -5.73 -11.75 29.22
CA ASN A 548 -6.41 -10.61 29.82
C ASN A 548 -5.42 -9.51 30.23
N SER A 549 -4.31 -9.86 30.89
CA SER A 549 -3.26 -8.90 31.26
C SER A 549 -2.68 -8.16 30.05
N ARG A 550 -2.46 -8.87 28.93
CA ARG A 550 -2.01 -8.26 27.67
C ARG A 550 -3.06 -7.31 27.09
N MET A 551 -4.34 -7.68 27.14
CA MET A 551 -5.44 -6.81 26.69
C MET A 551 -5.52 -5.55 27.55
N GLU A 552 -5.45 -5.66 28.88
CA GLU A 552 -5.50 -4.52 29.78
C GLU A 552 -4.37 -3.52 29.58
N SER A 553 -3.20 -3.97 29.12
CA SER A 553 -2.03 -3.13 28.89
C SER A 553 -2.04 -2.43 27.52
N ASN A 554 -2.75 -3.01 26.55
CA ASN A 554 -2.64 -2.64 25.13
C ASN A 554 -3.98 -2.24 24.47
N VAL A 555 -5.11 -2.35 25.18
CA VAL A 555 -6.40 -1.86 24.70
C VAL A 555 -6.83 -0.71 25.60
N TYR A 556 -7.05 0.46 24.99
CA TYR A 556 -7.44 1.65 25.74
C TYR A 556 -8.86 1.51 26.29
N LYS A 557 -8.98 1.53 27.63
CA LYS A 557 -10.27 1.57 28.36
C LYS A 557 -10.88 2.97 28.41
N ASN A 558 -10.08 4.00 28.13
CA ASN A 558 -10.47 5.40 28.08
C ASN A 558 -9.90 6.00 26.80
N ASN A 559 -10.58 7.00 26.23
CA ASN A 559 -10.10 7.67 25.03
C ASN A 559 -8.74 8.35 25.28
N ILE A 560 -7.89 8.31 24.26
CA ILE A 560 -6.49 8.78 24.30
C ILE A 560 -6.32 10.29 24.45
#